data_AF-A0A975KH51-F1
#
_entry.id   AF-A0A975KH51-F1
#
_cell.length_a   1.000
_cell.length_b   1.000
_cell.length_c   1.000
_cell.angle_alpha   90.00
_cell.angle_beta   90.00
_cell.angle_gamma   90.00
#
_symmetry.space_group_name_H-M   'P 1'
#
loop_
_entity.id
_entity.type
_entity.pdbx_description
1 polymer ?
#
loop_
_entity_poly.entity_id
_entity_poly.type
_entity_poly.pdbx_seq_one_letter_code
_entity_poly.pdbx_strand_id
1 'polypeptide(L)'
;MNLLSDIGSWCSIFGLLLSVVTIIYAQLIKKSVSDIQHRVLYNIRLREYLENLRNANYEYSILINKDSVDNNEIREKLKILETTIKLLLKIIPKDQQRMCRKCLYRVSKQYSGRLALTKKEMDTKKWLFSYVSIDDLKITYIEISALITTLTNLKIDKDIIS
;
A
#
# COMPACT_ATOMS: atom_id res chain seq x y z
N MET A 1 -35.24 -11.12 -61.35
CA MET A 1 -34.70 -10.78 -60.01
C MET A 1 -33.46 -11.65 -59.80
N ASN A 2 -32.31 -11.02 -59.59
CA ASN A 2 -31.01 -11.69 -59.58
C ASN A 2 -30.77 -12.33 -58.21
N LEU A 3 -31.26 -13.57 -58.04
CA LEU A 3 -31.12 -14.36 -56.82
C LEU A 3 -29.66 -14.43 -56.30
N LEU A 4 -28.69 -14.53 -57.22
CA LEU A 4 -27.25 -14.53 -56.93
C LEU A 4 -26.74 -13.16 -56.43
N SER A 5 -27.28 -12.06 -56.96
CA SER A 5 -26.96 -10.70 -56.52
C SER A 5 -27.51 -10.44 -55.12
N ASP A 6 -28.73 -10.91 -54.85
CA ASP A 6 -29.35 -10.79 -53.54
C ASP A 6 -28.60 -11.63 -52.50
N ILE A 7 -28.26 -12.90 -52.80
CA ILE A 7 -27.46 -13.76 -51.89
C ILE A 7 -26.08 -13.16 -51.58
N GLY A 8 -25.39 -12.60 -52.59
CA GLY A 8 -24.10 -11.93 -52.39
C GLY A 8 -24.20 -10.68 -51.51
N SER A 9 -25.28 -9.90 -51.67
CA SER A 9 -25.57 -8.73 -50.83
C SER A 9 -25.84 -9.14 -49.37
N TRP A 10 -26.67 -10.17 -49.15
CA TRP A 10 -26.96 -10.71 -47.81
C TRP A 10 -25.71 -11.26 -47.12
N CYS A 11 -24.87 -12.03 -47.81
CA CYS A 11 -23.59 -12.53 -47.25
C CYS A 11 -22.64 -11.39 -46.86
N SER A 12 -22.60 -10.30 -47.63
CA SER A 12 -21.79 -9.12 -47.28
C SER A 12 -22.32 -8.43 -46.02
N ILE A 13 -23.63 -8.25 -45.89
CA ILE A 13 -24.26 -7.67 -44.70
C ILE A 13 -24.01 -8.53 -43.46
N PHE A 14 -24.19 -9.85 -43.56
CA PHE A 14 -23.93 -10.78 -42.46
C PHE A 14 -22.44 -10.82 -42.07
N GLY A 15 -21.53 -10.82 -43.04
CA GLY A 15 -20.08 -10.77 -42.76
C GLY A 15 -19.68 -9.49 -42.03
N LEU A 16 -20.25 -8.35 -42.42
CA LEU A 16 -20.00 -7.07 -41.77
C LEU A 16 -20.57 -7.04 -40.34
N LEU A 17 -21.78 -7.56 -40.13
CA LEU A 17 -22.39 -7.71 -38.80
C LEU A 17 -21.55 -8.60 -37.87
N LEU A 18 -21.08 -9.74 -38.37
CA LEU A 18 -20.23 -10.67 -37.61
C LEU A 18 -18.91 -10.00 -37.22
N SER A 19 -18.32 -9.21 -38.12
CA SER A 19 -17.09 -8.47 -37.85
C SER A 19 -17.26 -7.41 -36.77
N VAL A 20 -18.37 -6.66 -36.77
CA VAL A 20 -18.70 -5.65 -35.76
C VAL A 20 -18.89 -6.29 -34.39
N VAL A 21 -19.64 -7.40 -34.32
CA VAL A 21 -19.83 -8.17 -33.07
C VAL A 21 -18.49 -8.67 -32.53
N THR A 22 -17.62 -9.18 -33.41
CA THR A 22 -16.29 -9.68 -33.03
C THR A 22 -15.41 -8.56 -32.46
N ILE A 23 -15.44 -7.36 -33.08
CA ILE A 23 -14.71 -6.19 -32.58
C ILE A 23 -15.21 -5.77 -31.19
N ILE A 24 -16.54 -5.75 -30.97
CA ILE A 24 -17.13 -5.41 -29.67
C ILE A 24 -16.69 -6.43 -28.60
N TYR A 25 -16.76 -7.72 -28.92
CA TYR A 25 -16.31 -8.79 -28.00
C TYR A 25 -14.81 -8.68 -27.69
N ALA A 26 -13.97 -8.43 -28.70
CA ALA A 26 -12.54 -8.24 -28.50
C ALA A 26 -12.25 -7.04 -27.59
N GLN A 27 -13.01 -5.94 -27.71
CA GLN A 27 -12.90 -4.78 -26.83
C GLN A 27 -13.32 -5.10 -25.38
N LEU A 28 -14.40 -5.86 -25.19
CA LEU A 28 -14.85 -6.29 -23.87
C LEU A 28 -13.82 -7.19 -23.18
N ILE A 29 -13.26 -8.17 -23.91
CA ILE A 29 -12.21 -9.06 -23.40
C ILE A 29 -10.95 -8.25 -23.06
N LYS A 30 -10.53 -7.32 -23.94
CA LYS A 30 -9.38 -6.45 -23.67
C LYS A 30 -9.57 -5.65 -22.39
N LYS A 31 -10.78 -5.11 -22.16
CA LYS A 31 -11.10 -4.36 -20.94
C LYS A 31 -11.06 -5.26 -19.70
N SER A 32 -11.67 -6.44 -19.74
CA SER A 32 -11.66 -7.36 -18.60
C SER A 32 -10.24 -7.84 -18.25
N VAL A 33 -9.42 -8.16 -19.26
CA VAL A 33 -8.01 -8.53 -19.07
C VAL A 33 -7.23 -7.37 -18.44
N SER A 34 -7.41 -6.14 -18.94
CA SER A 34 -6.78 -4.96 -18.36
C SER A 34 -7.17 -4.75 -16.90
N ASP A 35 -8.45 -4.92 -16.56
CA ASP A 35 -8.94 -4.79 -15.19
C ASP A 35 -8.31 -5.85 -14.27
N ILE A 36 -8.25 -7.11 -14.73
CA ILE A 36 -7.60 -8.20 -13.99
C ILE A 36 -6.12 -7.90 -13.77
N GLN A 37 -5.40 -7.49 -14.81
CA GLN A 37 -3.98 -7.12 -14.72
C GLN A 37 -3.75 -6.02 -13.69
N HIS A 38 -4.58 -4.98 -13.68
CA HIS A 38 -4.49 -3.91 -12.69
C HIS A 38 -4.70 -4.42 -11.26
N ARG A 39 -5.69 -5.29 -11.03
CA ARG A 39 -5.95 -5.88 -9.70
C ARG A 39 -4.81 -6.77 -9.23
N VAL A 40 -4.27 -7.61 -10.12
CA VAL A 40 -3.12 -8.48 -9.83
C VAL A 40 -1.90 -7.64 -9.46
N LEU A 41 -1.55 -6.65 -10.28
CA LEU A 41 -0.42 -5.75 -10.01
C LEU A 41 -0.60 -4.99 -8.69
N TYR A 42 -1.81 -4.52 -8.40
CA TYR A 42 -2.12 -3.90 -7.12
C TYR A 42 -1.90 -4.87 -5.95
N ASN A 43 -2.45 -6.08 -6.01
CA ASN A 43 -2.33 -7.07 -4.93
C ASN A 43 -0.89 -7.52 -4.71
N ILE A 44 -0.09 -7.66 -5.77
CA ILE A 44 1.35 -7.98 -5.68
C ILE A 44 2.10 -6.87 -4.98
N ARG A 45 1.96 -5.61 -5.44
CA ARG A 45 2.63 -4.46 -4.83
C ARG A 45 2.21 -4.24 -3.38
N LEU A 46 0.93 -4.40 -3.09
CA LEU A 46 0.41 -4.32 -1.72
C LEU A 46 1.04 -5.39 -0.83
N ARG A 47 1.14 -6.64 -1.31
CA ARG A 47 1.78 -7.74 -0.58
C ARG A 47 3.24 -7.44 -0.27
N GLU A 48 4.01 -7.04 -1.28
CA GLU A 48 5.44 -6.72 -1.15
C GLU A 48 5.67 -5.58 -0.14
N TYR A 49 4.93 -4.48 -0.25
CA TYR A 49 5.09 -3.35 0.67
C TYR A 49 4.62 -3.67 2.09
N LEU A 50 3.60 -4.52 2.25
CA LEU A 50 3.17 -4.99 3.57
C LEU A 50 4.18 -5.91 4.24
N GLU A 51 4.83 -6.78 3.47
CA GLU A 51 5.89 -7.64 3.97
C GLU A 51 7.10 -6.82 4.42
N ASN A 52 7.52 -5.85 3.60
CA ASN A 52 8.58 -4.90 3.97
C ASN A 52 8.22 -4.09 5.22
N LEU A 53 6.96 -3.64 5.33
CA LEU A 53 6.50 -2.90 6.51
C LEU A 53 6.51 -3.79 7.77
N ARG A 54 6.08 -5.05 7.64
CA ARG A 54 6.05 -6.01 8.75
C ARG A 54 7.47 -6.33 9.24
N ASN A 55 8.39 -6.59 8.34
CA ASN A 55 9.79 -6.89 8.69
C ASN A 55 10.45 -5.69 9.37
N ALA A 56 10.29 -4.48 8.80
CA ALA A 56 10.81 -3.26 9.41
C ALA A 56 10.18 -2.98 10.79
N ASN A 57 8.89 -3.24 10.97
CA ASN A 57 8.21 -3.02 12.26
C ASN A 57 8.63 -4.05 13.31
N TYR A 58 8.92 -5.29 12.89
CA TYR A 58 9.48 -6.32 13.75
C TYR A 58 10.89 -5.95 14.23
N GLU A 59 11.78 -5.58 13.31
CA GLU A 59 13.14 -5.13 13.66
C GLU A 59 13.11 -3.90 14.57
N TYR A 60 12.24 -2.94 14.27
CA TYR A 60 11.99 -1.78 15.12
C TYR A 60 11.54 -2.20 16.54
N SER A 61 10.64 -3.18 16.65
CA SER A 61 10.17 -3.69 17.94
C SER A 61 11.28 -4.32 18.78
N ILE A 62 12.26 -4.97 18.15
CA ILE A 62 13.44 -5.51 18.86
C ILE A 62 14.24 -4.35 19.44
N LEU A 63 14.51 -3.31 18.64
CA LEU A 63 15.33 -2.17 19.07
C LEU A 63 14.74 -1.41 20.26
N ILE A 64 13.42 -1.17 20.27
CA ILE A 64 12.76 -0.41 21.34
C ILE A 64 12.61 -1.20 22.65
N ASN A 65 12.87 -2.52 22.62
CA ASN A 65 12.79 -3.40 23.79
C ASN A 65 14.19 -3.85 24.29
N LYS A 66 15.29 -3.42 23.65
CA LYS A 66 16.65 -3.67 24.15
C LYS A 66 16.89 -2.87 25.44
N ASP A 67 17.70 -3.42 26.34
CA ASP A 67 18.13 -2.75 27.58
C ASP A 67 18.98 -1.50 27.30
N SER A 68 19.76 -1.53 26.21
CA SER A 68 20.49 -0.38 25.66
C SER A 68 19.97 -0.04 24.26
N VAL A 69 19.30 1.09 24.17
CA VAL A 69 18.66 1.54 22.93
C VAL A 69 19.58 2.51 22.18
N ASP A 70 19.98 2.14 20.96
CA ASP A 70 20.73 3.03 20.07
C ASP A 70 19.76 3.94 19.28
N ASN A 71 19.88 5.24 19.54
CA ASN A 71 19.09 6.28 18.89
C ASN A 71 19.27 6.33 17.37
N ASN A 72 20.47 6.02 16.87
CA ASN A 72 20.76 6.05 15.44
C ASN A 72 20.09 4.86 14.73
N GLU A 73 20.17 3.66 15.31
CA GLU A 73 19.49 2.47 14.78
C GLU A 73 17.97 2.69 14.75
N ILE A 74 17.39 3.24 15.82
CA ILE A 74 15.96 3.58 15.86
C ILE A 74 15.59 4.56 14.76
N ARG A 75 16.38 5.63 14.59
CA ARG A 75 16.10 6.66 13.59
C ARG A 75 16.18 6.11 12.17
N GLU A 76 17.11 5.21 11.90
CA GLU A 76 17.20 4.51 10.62
C GLU A 76 15.94 3.66 10.36
N LYS A 77 15.50 2.86 11.34
CA LYS A 77 14.27 2.07 11.20
C LYS A 77 13.03 2.93 11.04
N LEU A 78 12.91 4.04 11.77
CA LEU A 78 11.81 5.00 11.59
C LEU A 78 11.78 5.58 10.17
N LYS A 79 12.94 5.87 9.57
CA LYS A 79 13.02 6.34 8.17
C LYS A 79 12.57 5.28 7.16
N ILE A 80 12.94 4.02 7.38
CA ILE A 80 12.49 2.89 6.55
C ILE A 80 10.97 2.74 6.66
N LEU A 81 10.43 2.72 7.88
CA LEU A 81 8.99 2.66 8.14
C LEU A 81 8.25 3.82 7.45
N GLU A 82 8.75 5.05 7.59
CA GLU A 82 8.18 6.23 6.93
C GLU A 82 8.12 6.07 5.41
N THR A 83 9.21 5.60 4.81
CA THR A 83 9.34 5.41 3.36
C THR A 83 8.37 4.34 2.86
N THR A 84 8.29 3.20 3.55
CA THR A 84 7.37 2.12 3.20
C THR A 84 5.91 2.55 3.31
N ILE A 85 5.54 3.32 4.36
CA ILE A 85 4.19 3.87 4.49
C ILE A 85 3.88 4.87 3.36
N LYS A 86 4.85 5.68 2.92
CA LYS A 86 4.67 6.57 1.75
C LYS A 86 4.42 5.80 0.46
N LEU A 87 5.09 4.66 0.26
CA LEU A 87 4.86 3.79 -0.91
C LEU A 87 3.45 3.17 -0.86
N LEU A 88 3.04 2.67 0.30
CA LEU A 88 1.67 2.16 0.52
C LEU A 88 0.61 3.23 0.23
N LEU A 89 0.82 4.47 0.70
CA LEU A 89 -0.11 5.57 0.47
C LEU A 89 -0.34 5.87 -1.03
N LYS A 90 0.67 5.64 -1.88
CA LYS A 90 0.56 5.85 -3.33
C LYS A 90 -0.33 4.82 -4.04
N ILE A 91 -0.43 3.62 -3.49
CA ILE A 91 -1.17 2.52 -4.13
C ILE A 91 -2.56 2.34 -3.51
N ILE A 92 -2.73 2.66 -2.23
CA ILE A 92 -3.98 2.41 -1.49
C ILE A 92 -5.11 3.34 -1.99
N PRO A 93 -6.35 2.82 -2.15
CA PRO A 93 -7.55 3.59 -2.46
C PRO A 93 -7.77 4.79 -1.54
N LYS A 94 -8.29 5.91 -2.09
CA LYS A 94 -8.39 7.21 -1.38
C LYS A 94 -9.17 7.14 -0.07
N ASP A 95 -10.22 6.34 -0.02
CA ASP A 95 -11.07 6.07 1.14
C ASP A 95 -10.28 5.47 2.31
N GLN A 96 -9.24 4.67 2.00
CA GLN A 96 -8.40 3.98 2.98
C GLN A 96 -7.09 4.72 3.26
N GLN A 97 -6.80 5.83 2.57
CA GLN A 97 -5.57 6.60 2.80
C GLN A 97 -5.52 7.29 4.16
N ARG A 98 -6.68 7.54 4.79
CA ARG A 98 -6.75 8.28 6.07
C ARG A 98 -5.90 7.62 7.16
N MET A 99 -5.97 6.30 7.28
CA MET A 99 -5.20 5.55 8.28
C MET A 99 -3.69 5.56 7.97
N CYS A 100 -3.29 5.42 6.70
CA CYS A 100 -1.89 5.55 6.28
C CYS A 100 -1.34 6.94 6.60
N ARG A 101 -2.11 8.00 6.36
CA ARG A 101 -1.71 9.38 6.68
C ARG A 101 -1.53 9.59 8.17
N LYS A 102 -2.43 9.04 9.00
CA LYS A 102 -2.32 9.11 10.47
C LYS A 102 -1.04 8.43 10.95
N CYS A 103 -0.80 7.19 10.47
CA CYS A 103 0.39 6.44 10.83
C CYS A 103 1.67 7.13 10.34
N LEU A 104 1.66 7.67 9.11
CA LEU A 104 2.77 8.42 8.55
C LEU A 104 3.11 9.64 9.39
N TYR A 105 2.11 10.43 9.77
CA TYR A 105 2.30 11.60 10.63
C TYR A 105 2.96 11.22 11.97
N ARG A 106 2.52 10.12 12.60
CA ARG A 106 3.12 9.62 13.84
C ARG A 106 4.59 9.26 13.62
N VAL A 107 4.89 8.45 12.62
CA VAL A 107 6.26 7.99 12.32
C VAL A 107 7.17 9.17 11.98
N SER A 108 6.73 10.10 11.11
CA SER A 108 7.49 11.30 10.75
C SER A 108 7.76 12.19 11.98
N LYS A 109 6.80 12.31 12.90
CA LYS A 109 6.99 13.02 14.18
C LYS A 109 8.06 12.35 15.04
N GLN A 110 8.05 11.02 15.16
CA GLN A 110 9.09 10.32 15.93
C GLN A 110 10.47 10.42 15.27
N TYR A 111 10.53 10.34 13.94
CA TYR A 111 11.77 10.44 13.17
C TYR A 111 12.43 11.82 13.33
N SER A 112 11.63 12.88 13.19
CA SER A 112 12.08 14.28 13.30
C SER A 112 12.32 14.74 14.75
N GLY A 113 11.67 14.08 15.71
CA GLY A 113 11.85 14.34 17.13
C GLY A 113 13.26 14.02 17.64
N ARG A 114 13.61 14.59 18.80
CA ARG A 114 14.79 14.15 19.55
C ARG A 114 14.38 12.97 20.42
N LEU A 115 15.01 11.82 20.19
CA LEU A 115 14.85 10.65 21.05
C LEU A 115 15.47 11.00 22.42
N ALA A 116 14.63 11.07 23.47
CA ALA A 116 15.11 11.08 24.86
C ALA A 116 14.59 9.82 25.51
N LEU A 117 15.50 8.88 25.68
CA LEU A 117 15.19 7.57 26.21
C LEU A 117 15.20 7.58 27.75
N THR A 118 15.66 8.67 28.37
CA THR A 118 15.67 8.84 29.82
C THR A 118 14.94 10.11 30.26
N LYS A 119 14.29 10.04 31.43
CA LYS A 119 13.59 11.17 32.06
C LYS A 119 14.54 12.36 32.33
N LYS A 120 15.80 12.07 32.70
CA LYS A 120 16.83 13.08 32.96
C LYS A 120 17.19 13.90 31.72
N GLU A 121 17.33 13.27 30.56
CA GLU A 121 17.60 13.98 29.30
C GLU A 121 16.45 14.88 28.88
N MET A 122 15.22 14.41 29.12
CA MET A 122 13.99 15.12 28.81
C MET A 122 13.83 16.37 29.69
N ASP A 123 14.06 16.24 31.01
CA ASP A 123 13.96 17.34 31.97
C ASP A 123 15.00 18.45 31.74
N THR A 124 16.23 18.07 31.31
CA THR A 124 17.34 19.03 31.13
C THR A 124 17.18 19.92 29.89
N LYS A 125 16.38 19.51 28.91
CA LYS A 125 16.36 20.14 27.57
C LYS A 125 14.95 20.44 27.06
N LYS A 126 13.95 20.38 27.94
CA LYS A 126 12.49 20.50 27.71
C LYS A 126 12.05 21.65 26.80
N TRP A 127 12.82 22.74 26.72
CA TRP A 127 12.39 23.98 26.07
C TRP A 127 12.62 24.07 24.56
N LEU A 128 13.49 23.22 23.98
CA LEU A 128 13.94 23.41 22.59
C LEU A 128 13.47 22.34 21.58
N PHE A 129 12.90 21.20 22.01
CA PHE A 129 12.60 20.08 21.11
C PHE A 129 11.37 19.26 21.51
N SER A 130 10.65 18.71 20.54
CA SER A 130 9.67 17.64 20.76
C SER A 130 10.41 16.34 21.07
N TYR A 131 10.43 15.98 22.34
CA TYR A 131 11.04 14.74 22.82
C TYR A 131 10.16 13.54 22.53
N VAL A 132 10.82 12.42 22.22
CA VAL A 132 10.19 11.13 21.95
C VAL A 132 10.60 10.17 23.06
N SER A 133 9.63 9.70 23.83
CA SER A 133 9.82 8.71 24.89
C SER A 133 9.81 7.28 24.34
N ILE A 134 10.29 6.31 25.12
CA ILE A 134 10.16 4.88 24.80
C ILE A 134 8.69 4.48 24.67
N ASP A 135 7.81 5.04 25.50
CA ASP A 135 6.37 4.76 25.42
C ASP A 135 5.76 5.29 24.11
N ASP A 136 6.19 6.46 23.65
CA ASP A 136 5.78 7.00 22.34
C ASP A 136 6.23 6.13 21.18
N LEU A 137 7.42 5.51 21.28
CA LEU A 137 7.94 4.56 20.31
C LEU A 137 7.11 3.26 20.32
N LYS A 138 6.76 2.74 21.49
CA LYS A 138 5.88 1.58 21.65
C LYS A 138 4.49 1.83 21.07
N ILE A 139 3.91 3.01 21.29
CA ILE A 139 2.64 3.41 20.66
C ILE A 139 2.77 3.40 19.14
N THR A 140 3.90 3.90 18.62
CA THR A 140 4.15 3.92 17.17
C THR A 140 4.20 2.50 16.59
N TYR A 141 4.86 1.56 17.27
CA TYR A 141 4.84 0.13 16.91
C TYR A 141 3.41 -0.46 16.86
N ILE A 142 2.58 -0.13 17.84
CA ILE A 142 1.18 -0.62 17.92
C ILE A 142 0.36 -0.06 16.75
N GLU A 143 0.48 1.24 16.46
CA GLU A 143 -0.25 1.88 15.35
C GLU A 143 0.15 1.29 13.99
N ILE A 144 1.44 0.99 13.77
CA ILE A 144 1.91 0.33 12.55
C ILE A 144 1.39 -1.11 12.48
N SER A 145 1.38 -1.86 13.59
CA SER A 145 0.85 -3.22 13.65
C SER A 145 -0.65 -3.27 13.32
N ALA A 146 -1.41 -2.29 13.80
CA ALA A 146 -2.82 -2.14 13.46
C ALA A 146 -2.99 -1.82 11.96
N LEU A 147 -2.18 -0.90 11.42
CA LEU A 147 -2.17 -0.58 9.99
C LEU A 147 -1.91 -1.82 9.12
N ILE A 148 -0.89 -2.62 9.46
CA ILE A 148 -0.57 -3.87 8.73
C ILE A 148 -1.77 -4.81 8.73
N THR A 149 -2.40 -5.02 9.89
CA THR A 149 -3.57 -5.89 10.03
C THR A 149 -4.73 -5.44 9.13
N THR A 150 -5.07 -4.15 9.18
CA THR A 150 -6.17 -3.62 8.36
C THR A 150 -5.86 -3.72 6.86
N LEU A 151 -4.65 -3.38 6.43
CA LEU A 151 -4.27 -3.45 5.01
C LEU A 151 -4.16 -4.88 4.49
N THR A 152 -3.77 -5.83 5.36
CA THR A 152 -3.78 -7.25 5.02
C THR A 152 -5.20 -7.73 4.71
N ASN A 153 -6.19 -7.23 5.44
CA ASN A 153 -7.60 -7.55 5.23
C ASN A 153 -8.20 -6.85 4.01
N LEU A 154 -7.56 -5.80 3.50
CA LEU A 154 -8.01 -4.96 2.39
C LEU A 154 -7.77 -5.56 1.00
N LYS A 155 -7.08 -6.71 0.90
CA LYS A 155 -6.81 -7.37 -0.39
C LYS A 155 -8.09 -7.44 -1.23
N ILE A 156 -8.06 -6.78 -2.38
CA ILE A 156 -9.23 -6.52 -3.23
C ILE A 156 -9.75 -7.80 -3.88
N ASP A 157 -8.88 -8.81 -4.04
CA ASP A 157 -9.26 -10.13 -4.53
C ASP A 157 -8.43 -11.19 -3.76
N LYS A 158 -9.11 -11.96 -2.91
CA LYS A 158 -8.50 -13.10 -2.20
C LYS A 158 -8.39 -14.35 -3.09
N ASP A 159 -9.21 -14.43 -4.14
CA ASP A 159 -9.47 -15.68 -4.88
C ASP A 159 -8.78 -15.77 -6.26
N ILE A 160 -8.09 -14.72 -6.72
CA ILE A 160 -7.40 -14.73 -8.02
C ILE A 160 -6.02 -15.40 -7.96
N ILE A 161 -5.46 -15.60 -6.77
CA ILE A 161 -4.13 -16.19 -6.55
C ILE A 161 -4.20 -17.41 -5.61
N SER A 162 -5.31 -18.15 -5.61
CA SER A 162 -5.40 -19.46 -4.96
C SER A 162 -4.96 -20.56 -5.90
#